data_AF-A0A958TIN9-F1
#
_entry.id   AF-A0A958TIN9-F1
#
_cell.length_a   1.000
_cell.length_b   1.000
_cell.length_c   1.000
_cell.angle_alpha   90.00
_cell.angle_beta   90.00
_cell.angle_gamma   90.00
#
_symmetry.space_group_name_H-M   'P 1'
#
loop_
_entity.id
_entity.type
_entity.pdbx_description
1 polymer ?
#
loop_
_entity_poly.entity_id
_entity_poly.type
_entity_poly.pdbx_seq_one_letter_code
_entity_poly.pdbx_strand_id
1 'polypeptide(L)'
;DFVSGHVDLANKTGATIVYGPGAETSYKIHSAKDNELFKLGNVSIKALHTPGHTLESTTYLLIDEHGKNHAIFSGDTLFLGDVGRPDLAIKSDLTKEDLAGMLYDSLRTKIMTLADDVIVYPAHGAGSACGKNLSKETVGSIGDQKKTNYALRADMSKDEFVKEVLDGMPPPPQYFAKNAMLNKTGYDAFETVLKTGNVPLSVADFESIANHKEALVLDVRPHDEFVKGFIPNSIFIGLNGQFAPWVGALITDLKQPIILVVPEGKSEEAVTRLSRVGYDNTLGYLQGGMDAWKAARKEVDTLESISADEFANRVISGEINILDVRKDGEYSASHLENAQHFALDFINNNMNQLDKNKTYHIHCAGGYRSVIAASILKARGFNHLVDVAGGFGAIKKTNLPLTDFVCPSTL
;
A
#
# COMPACT_ATOMS: atom_id res chain seq x y z
N ASP A 1 -6.84 -3.14 -3.80
CA ASP A 1 -5.66 -3.13 -2.89
C ASP A 1 -6.00 -3.50 -1.44
N PHE A 2 -7.25 -3.81 -1.12
CA PHE A 2 -7.64 -4.35 0.19
C PHE A 2 -8.73 -5.44 0.04
N VAL A 3 -8.94 -6.21 1.10
CA VAL A 3 -10.07 -7.14 1.25
C VAL A 3 -11.29 -6.35 1.69
N SER A 4 -12.29 -6.26 0.81
CA SER A 4 -13.47 -5.44 1.02
C SER A 4 -14.43 -6.13 1.97
N GLY A 5 -14.93 -5.44 3.02
CA GLY A 5 -15.82 -5.99 4.05
C GLY A 5 -17.27 -6.25 3.64
N HIS A 6 -17.59 -6.27 2.34
CA HIS A 6 -18.94 -6.41 1.81
C HIS A 6 -19.61 -7.75 2.16
N VAL A 7 -18.86 -8.86 2.17
CA VAL A 7 -19.39 -10.18 2.54
C VAL A 7 -19.76 -10.21 4.02
N ASP A 8 -18.87 -9.75 4.90
CA ASP A 8 -19.13 -9.66 6.34
C ASP A 8 -20.31 -8.73 6.65
N LEU A 9 -20.39 -7.58 5.98
CA LEU A 9 -21.49 -6.64 6.16
C LEU A 9 -22.83 -7.23 5.72
N ALA A 10 -22.87 -7.90 4.56
CA ALA A 10 -24.06 -8.55 4.04
C ALA A 10 -24.54 -9.68 4.98
N ASN A 11 -23.61 -10.50 5.49
CA ASN A 11 -23.92 -11.55 6.45
C ASN A 11 -24.50 -11.00 7.77
N LYS A 12 -23.98 -9.86 8.24
CA LYS A 12 -24.42 -9.23 9.51
C LYS A 12 -25.74 -8.49 9.40
N THR A 13 -26.05 -7.91 8.24
CA THR A 13 -27.18 -6.99 8.09
C THR A 13 -28.28 -7.50 7.16
N GLY A 14 -28.00 -8.54 6.38
CA GLY A 14 -28.86 -8.98 5.29
C GLY A 14 -28.83 -8.04 4.07
N ALA A 15 -27.91 -7.05 4.04
CA ALA A 15 -27.79 -6.12 2.92
C ALA A 15 -27.39 -6.85 1.62
N THR A 16 -27.91 -6.36 0.50
CA THR A 16 -27.55 -6.84 -0.83
C THR A 16 -26.17 -6.31 -1.23
N ILE A 17 -25.28 -7.20 -1.66
CA ILE A 17 -24.01 -6.83 -2.27
C ILE A 17 -24.27 -6.40 -3.71
N VAL A 18 -23.88 -5.17 -4.07
CA VAL A 18 -24.04 -4.62 -5.41
C VAL A 18 -22.68 -4.50 -6.09
N TYR A 19 -22.54 -5.11 -7.26
CA TYR A 19 -21.38 -4.98 -8.15
C TYR A 19 -21.80 -4.37 -9.48
N GLY A 20 -20.83 -3.85 -10.23
CA GLY A 20 -21.08 -3.33 -11.57
C GLY A 20 -21.40 -4.41 -12.62
N PRO A 21 -21.71 -3.98 -13.86
CA PRO A 21 -21.98 -4.88 -14.96
C PRO A 21 -20.82 -5.85 -15.23
N GLY A 22 -21.14 -7.11 -15.50
CA GLY A 22 -20.16 -8.13 -15.90
C GLY A 22 -19.34 -8.72 -14.75
N ALA A 23 -19.55 -8.28 -13.50
CA ALA A 23 -18.94 -8.90 -12.35
C ALA A 23 -19.46 -10.33 -12.13
N GLU A 24 -18.54 -11.26 -11.94
CA GLU A 24 -18.82 -12.64 -11.55
C GLU A 24 -18.20 -12.91 -10.19
N THR A 25 -18.92 -13.52 -9.27
CA THR A 25 -18.42 -13.82 -7.92
C THR A 25 -18.87 -15.21 -7.47
N SER A 26 -18.23 -15.77 -6.44
CA SER A 26 -18.62 -17.05 -5.85
C SER A 26 -19.78 -16.95 -4.85
N TYR A 27 -20.25 -15.74 -4.58
CA TYR A 27 -21.36 -15.44 -3.68
C TYR A 27 -22.46 -14.67 -4.43
N LYS A 28 -23.62 -14.50 -3.80
CA LYS A 28 -24.75 -13.81 -4.44
C LYS A 28 -24.49 -12.31 -4.51
N ILE A 29 -24.62 -11.75 -5.70
CA ILE A 29 -24.55 -10.31 -5.96
C ILE A 29 -25.78 -9.83 -6.75
N HIS A 30 -26.08 -8.55 -6.61
CA HIS A 30 -26.84 -7.81 -7.60
C HIS A 30 -25.86 -7.20 -8.60
N SER A 31 -25.84 -7.71 -9.83
CA SER A 31 -25.06 -7.08 -10.92
C SER A 31 -25.86 -5.91 -11.46
N ALA A 32 -25.47 -4.71 -11.06
CA ALA A 32 -26.10 -3.47 -11.46
C ALA A 32 -25.99 -3.28 -12.98
N LYS A 33 -27.01 -2.68 -13.58
CA LYS A 33 -26.99 -2.23 -14.98
C LYS A 33 -26.56 -0.77 -15.07
N ASP A 34 -25.97 -0.39 -16.20
CA ASP A 34 -25.74 1.03 -16.49
C ASP A 34 -27.07 1.81 -16.43
N ASN A 35 -27.05 2.96 -15.77
CA ASN A 35 -28.18 3.82 -15.43
C ASN A 35 -29.23 3.24 -14.47
N GLU A 36 -28.97 2.09 -13.84
CA GLU A 36 -29.87 1.56 -12.81
C GLU A 36 -29.97 2.52 -11.62
N LEU A 37 -31.19 2.68 -11.10
CA LEU A 37 -31.50 3.58 -9.99
C LEU A 37 -31.84 2.80 -8.73
N PHE A 38 -31.09 3.07 -7.67
CA PHE A 38 -31.34 2.57 -6.31
C PHE A 38 -31.95 3.68 -5.47
N LYS A 39 -33.14 3.44 -4.91
CA LYS A 39 -33.81 4.39 -4.00
C LYS A 39 -33.31 4.21 -2.57
N LEU A 40 -32.93 5.31 -1.92
CA LEU A 40 -32.49 5.35 -0.53
C LEU A 40 -33.18 6.51 0.19
N GLY A 41 -34.34 6.25 0.78
CA GLY A 41 -35.18 7.32 1.34
C GLY A 41 -35.57 8.33 0.26
N ASN A 42 -35.28 9.62 0.50
CA ASN A 42 -35.59 10.70 -0.44
C ASN A 42 -34.56 10.86 -1.57
N VAL A 43 -33.37 10.27 -1.45
CA VAL A 43 -32.31 10.37 -2.46
C VAL A 43 -32.29 9.13 -3.36
N SER A 44 -31.61 9.24 -4.50
CA SER A 44 -31.39 8.12 -5.42
C SER A 44 -29.90 7.98 -5.74
N ILE A 45 -29.43 6.75 -5.86
CA ILE A 45 -28.11 6.44 -6.40
C ILE A 45 -28.28 5.86 -7.80
N LYS A 46 -27.63 6.45 -8.80
CA LYS A 46 -27.59 5.92 -10.16
C LYS A 46 -26.25 5.25 -10.43
N ALA A 47 -26.26 4.00 -10.86
CA ALA A 47 -25.05 3.34 -11.36
C ALA A 47 -24.68 3.88 -12.74
N LEU A 48 -23.44 4.35 -12.89
CA LEU A 48 -22.83 4.71 -14.16
C LEU A 48 -21.72 3.69 -14.43
N HIS A 49 -21.89 2.84 -15.44
CA HIS A 49 -20.85 1.87 -15.79
C HIS A 49 -19.68 2.62 -16.40
N THR A 50 -18.53 2.53 -15.73
CA THR A 50 -17.33 3.29 -16.07
C THR A 50 -16.10 2.38 -16.10
N PRO A 51 -16.06 1.41 -17.04
CA PRO A 51 -14.95 0.48 -17.18
C PRO A 51 -13.65 1.23 -17.49
N GLY A 52 -12.55 0.71 -16.99
CA GLY A 52 -11.23 1.29 -17.23
C GLY A 52 -10.22 0.80 -16.21
N HIS A 53 -10.40 1.16 -14.95
CA HIS A 53 -9.59 0.60 -13.86
C HIS A 53 -9.80 -0.92 -13.73
N THR A 54 -11.06 -1.34 -13.78
CA THR A 54 -11.50 -2.74 -13.95
C THR A 54 -12.68 -2.77 -14.93
N LEU A 55 -13.11 -3.95 -15.38
CA LEU A 55 -14.21 -4.08 -16.33
C LEU A 55 -15.56 -3.76 -15.70
N GLU A 56 -15.73 -4.12 -14.44
CA GLU A 56 -16.95 -3.92 -13.66
C GLU A 56 -16.98 -2.56 -12.95
N SER A 57 -15.92 -1.74 -13.09
CA SER A 57 -15.83 -0.41 -12.47
C SER A 57 -17.11 0.40 -12.72
N THR A 58 -17.69 0.90 -11.64
CA THR A 58 -18.96 1.63 -11.65
C THR A 58 -18.85 2.85 -10.76
N THR A 59 -19.16 4.01 -11.32
CA THR A 59 -19.31 5.27 -10.59
C THR A 59 -20.75 5.37 -10.10
N TYR A 60 -20.96 5.74 -8.84
CA TYR A 60 -22.30 5.91 -8.28
C TYR A 60 -22.65 7.39 -8.16
N LEU A 61 -23.64 7.84 -8.93
CA LEU A 61 -24.13 9.21 -8.94
C LEU A 61 -25.26 9.39 -7.92
N LEU A 62 -25.04 10.23 -6.92
CA LEU A 62 -26.04 10.68 -5.98
C LEU A 62 -26.92 11.77 -6.61
N ILE A 63 -28.22 11.51 -6.62
CA ILE A 63 -29.27 12.43 -7.04
C ILE A 63 -30.07 12.80 -5.79
N ASP A 64 -30.17 14.10 -5.51
CA ASP A 64 -30.89 14.60 -4.34
C ASP A 64 -32.41 14.49 -4.49
N GLU A 65 -33.14 14.90 -3.45
CA GLU A 65 -34.61 14.81 -3.40
C GLU A 65 -35.32 15.72 -4.41
N HIS A 66 -34.61 16.67 -5.01
CA HIS A 66 -35.11 17.55 -6.06
C HIS A 66 -34.71 17.10 -7.47
N GLY A 67 -34.04 15.95 -7.59
CA GLY A 67 -33.59 15.41 -8.87
C GLY A 67 -32.30 16.02 -9.39
N LYS A 68 -31.56 16.80 -8.58
CA LYS A 68 -30.27 17.37 -8.97
C LYS A 68 -29.15 16.34 -8.74
N ASN A 69 -28.26 16.21 -9.73
CA ASN A 69 -27.00 15.50 -9.59
C ASN A 69 -26.13 16.21 -8.55
N HIS A 70 -25.90 15.58 -7.40
CA HIS A 70 -25.23 16.21 -6.26
C HIS A 70 -23.76 15.82 -6.17
N ALA A 71 -23.47 14.52 -6.25
CA ALA A 71 -22.12 13.99 -6.09
C ALA A 71 -21.92 12.69 -6.86
N ILE A 72 -20.68 12.34 -7.19
CA ILE A 72 -20.30 11.01 -7.63
C ILE A 72 -19.36 10.37 -6.60
N PHE A 73 -19.60 9.09 -6.33
CA PHE A 73 -18.62 8.19 -5.75
C PHE A 73 -17.91 7.51 -6.91
N SER A 74 -16.78 8.08 -7.33
CA SER A 74 -16.09 7.73 -8.59
C SER A 74 -15.30 6.43 -8.50
N GLY A 75 -15.18 5.84 -7.31
CA GLY A 75 -14.31 4.69 -7.09
C GLY A 75 -12.88 5.03 -7.54
N ASP A 76 -12.31 4.11 -8.33
CA ASP A 76 -11.00 4.29 -8.97
C ASP A 76 -11.13 4.69 -10.45
N THR A 77 -12.31 5.09 -10.93
CA THR A 77 -12.45 5.64 -12.29
C THR A 77 -11.82 7.04 -12.38
N LEU A 78 -12.10 7.90 -11.41
CA LEU A 78 -11.58 9.28 -11.36
C LEU A 78 -11.06 9.59 -9.96
N PHE A 79 -9.84 10.10 -9.89
CA PHE A 79 -9.25 10.68 -8.69
C PHE A 79 -9.13 12.20 -8.80
N LEU A 80 -8.77 12.85 -7.69
CA LEU A 80 -8.44 14.26 -7.71
C LEU A 80 -7.00 14.42 -8.25
N GLY A 81 -6.89 14.97 -9.46
CA GLY A 81 -5.64 15.18 -10.19
C GLY A 81 -5.16 13.99 -11.02
N ASP A 82 -5.83 12.84 -10.95
CA ASP A 82 -5.42 11.61 -11.65
C ASP A 82 -6.62 10.67 -11.95
N VAL A 83 -6.35 9.47 -12.44
CA VAL A 83 -7.31 8.38 -12.71
C VAL A 83 -6.77 7.03 -12.25
N GLY A 84 -7.62 6.01 -12.19
CA GLY A 84 -7.19 4.65 -11.85
C GLY A 84 -6.27 4.05 -12.90
N ARG A 85 -5.26 3.32 -12.42
CA ARG A 85 -4.38 2.52 -13.28
C ARG A 85 -5.19 1.48 -14.10
N PRO A 86 -4.96 1.34 -15.41
CA PRO A 86 -5.71 0.40 -16.27
C PRO A 86 -4.99 -0.93 -16.51
N ASP A 87 -4.09 -1.35 -15.62
CA ASP A 87 -3.24 -2.55 -15.78
C ASP A 87 -3.51 -3.64 -14.72
N LEU A 88 -4.69 -3.63 -14.11
CA LEU A 88 -5.10 -4.60 -13.08
C LEU A 88 -5.97 -5.76 -13.61
N ALA A 89 -6.11 -5.91 -14.93
CA ALA A 89 -6.83 -7.03 -15.53
C ALA A 89 -6.26 -8.38 -15.06
N ILE A 90 -7.10 -9.18 -14.39
CA ILE A 90 -6.71 -10.52 -13.93
C ILE A 90 -7.14 -11.54 -14.97
N LYS A 91 -6.16 -12.18 -15.62
CA LYS A 91 -6.36 -13.35 -16.50
C LYS A 91 -7.50 -13.14 -17.51
N SER A 92 -7.42 -12.05 -18.28
CA SER A 92 -8.32 -11.77 -19.40
C SER A 92 -7.53 -11.61 -20.69
N ASP A 93 -8.21 -11.73 -21.83
CA ASP A 93 -7.65 -11.40 -23.15
C ASP A 93 -7.47 -9.88 -23.36
N LEU A 94 -7.93 -9.05 -22.43
CA LEU A 94 -7.75 -7.60 -22.48
C LEU A 94 -6.35 -7.16 -22.06
N THR A 95 -5.82 -6.21 -22.82
CA THR A 95 -4.56 -5.52 -22.54
C THR A 95 -4.78 -4.30 -21.65
N LYS A 96 -3.68 -3.75 -21.12
CA LYS A 96 -3.71 -2.48 -20.37
C LYS A 96 -4.10 -1.30 -21.28
N GLU A 97 -3.77 -1.39 -22.57
CA GLU A 97 -4.16 -0.42 -23.60
C GLU A 97 -5.67 -0.46 -23.85
N ASP A 98 -6.29 -1.64 -23.88
CA ASP A 98 -7.75 -1.78 -24.01
C ASP A 98 -8.47 -1.13 -22.84
N LEU A 99 -8.03 -1.44 -21.61
CA LEU A 99 -8.58 -0.86 -20.39
C LEU A 99 -8.37 0.67 -20.33
N ALA A 100 -7.20 1.16 -20.74
CA ALA A 100 -6.96 2.60 -20.86
C ALA A 100 -7.92 3.25 -21.87
N GLY A 101 -8.16 2.58 -22.99
CA GLY A 101 -9.14 3.02 -23.98
C GLY A 101 -10.56 3.09 -23.42
N MET A 102 -10.99 2.08 -22.65
CA MET A 102 -12.28 2.07 -21.98
C MET A 102 -12.39 3.20 -20.94
N LEU A 103 -11.31 3.44 -20.18
CA LEU A 103 -11.25 4.51 -19.20
C LEU A 103 -11.45 5.88 -19.85
N TYR A 104 -10.79 6.13 -20.99
CA TYR A 104 -10.98 7.34 -21.78
C TYR A 104 -12.46 7.53 -22.17
N ASP A 105 -13.10 6.49 -22.72
CA ASP A 105 -14.50 6.56 -23.13
C ASP A 105 -15.43 6.82 -21.93
N SER A 106 -15.18 6.17 -20.80
CA SER A 106 -15.91 6.37 -19.54
C SER A 106 -15.82 7.82 -19.07
N LEU A 107 -14.61 8.40 -19.07
CA LEU A 107 -14.40 9.78 -18.67
C LEU A 107 -15.14 10.76 -19.59
N ARG A 108 -15.02 10.59 -20.90
CA ARG A 108 -15.61 11.52 -21.89
C ARG A 108 -17.13 11.43 -21.97
N THR A 109 -17.70 10.23 -21.89
CA THR A 109 -19.12 10.00 -22.16
C THR A 109 -20.00 9.99 -20.91
N LYS A 110 -19.43 9.68 -19.73
CA LYS A 110 -20.18 9.57 -18.47
C LYS A 110 -19.81 10.65 -17.46
N ILE A 111 -18.52 10.88 -17.25
CA ILE A 111 -18.05 11.73 -16.14
C ILE A 111 -18.04 13.20 -16.56
N MET A 112 -17.45 13.52 -17.72
CA MET A 112 -17.33 14.90 -18.20
C MET A 112 -18.65 15.52 -18.66
N THR A 113 -19.68 14.70 -18.85
CA THR A 113 -21.04 15.17 -19.19
C THR A 113 -21.82 15.69 -17.97
N LEU A 114 -21.32 15.44 -16.76
CA LEU A 114 -21.89 15.97 -15.52
C LEU A 114 -21.61 17.47 -15.37
N ALA A 115 -22.49 18.14 -14.62
CA ALA A 115 -22.34 19.54 -14.27
C ALA A 115 -21.09 19.80 -13.42
N ASP A 116 -20.51 20.98 -13.56
CA ASP A 116 -19.23 21.32 -12.94
C ASP A 116 -19.30 21.36 -11.41
N ASP A 117 -20.48 21.64 -10.84
CA ASP A 117 -20.71 21.69 -9.40
C ASP A 117 -20.95 20.32 -8.75
N VAL A 118 -20.97 19.23 -9.54
CA VAL A 118 -21.05 17.87 -9.01
C VAL A 118 -19.78 17.54 -8.22
N ILE A 119 -19.97 17.12 -6.98
CA ILE A 119 -18.89 16.78 -6.05
C ILE A 119 -18.28 15.42 -6.43
N VAL A 120 -16.97 15.28 -6.30
CA VAL A 120 -16.23 14.04 -6.58
C VAL A 120 -15.69 13.45 -5.28
N TYR A 121 -16.12 12.23 -4.96
CA TYR A 121 -15.60 11.39 -3.88
C TYR A 121 -14.89 10.16 -4.46
N PRO A 122 -13.55 10.18 -4.57
CA PRO A 122 -12.79 9.02 -4.99
C PRO A 122 -12.71 7.93 -3.91
N ALA A 123 -12.36 6.70 -4.30
CA ALA A 123 -12.07 5.63 -3.34
C ALA A 123 -10.64 5.70 -2.75
N HIS A 124 -9.72 6.43 -3.39
CA HIS A 124 -8.34 6.61 -2.93
C HIS A 124 -7.86 8.07 -3.01
N GLY A 125 -6.83 8.39 -2.23
CA GLY A 125 -6.14 9.69 -2.22
C GLY A 125 -4.63 9.54 -2.07
N ALA A 126 -3.93 10.63 -1.79
CA ALA A 126 -2.47 10.68 -1.68
C ALA A 126 -1.85 9.48 -0.93
N GLY A 127 -0.92 8.79 -1.60
CA GLY A 127 -0.19 7.65 -1.06
C GLY A 127 -0.69 6.26 -1.50
N SER A 128 -1.85 6.17 -2.15
CA SER A 128 -2.30 4.91 -2.76
C SER A 128 -1.47 4.55 -4.00
N ALA A 129 -1.32 3.24 -4.26
CA ALA A 129 -0.68 2.70 -5.47
C ALA A 129 -1.66 2.44 -6.63
N CYS A 130 -2.94 2.85 -6.48
CA CYS A 130 -3.97 2.77 -7.52
C CYS A 130 -3.91 3.93 -8.54
N GLY A 131 -3.18 5.02 -8.23
CA GLY A 131 -2.93 6.16 -9.13
C GLY A 131 -1.48 6.66 -9.00
N LYS A 132 -1.04 7.51 -9.93
CA LYS A 132 0.34 8.02 -10.01
C LYS A 132 0.56 9.27 -9.13
N ASN A 133 -0.35 10.24 -9.23
CA ASN A 133 -0.23 11.60 -8.69
C ASN A 133 -1.50 12.04 -7.95
N LEU A 134 -1.88 11.27 -6.93
CA LEU A 134 -3.10 11.52 -6.16
C LEU A 134 -2.96 12.77 -5.26
N SER A 135 -3.96 13.65 -5.33
CA SER A 135 -4.05 14.83 -4.46
C SER A 135 -4.17 14.46 -2.97
N LYS A 136 -3.72 15.38 -2.11
CA LYS A 136 -3.97 15.33 -0.66
C LYS A 136 -5.40 15.72 -0.29
N GLU A 137 -6.07 16.45 -1.17
CA GLU A 137 -7.49 16.75 -1.02
C GLU A 137 -8.30 15.46 -1.09
N THR A 138 -9.37 15.38 -0.29
CA THR A 138 -10.21 14.18 -0.17
C THR A 138 -11.55 14.32 -0.90
N VAL A 139 -11.89 15.56 -1.30
CA VAL A 139 -13.13 15.91 -2.00
C VAL A 139 -12.82 17.01 -3.01
N GLY A 140 -13.43 16.95 -4.20
CA GLY A 140 -13.30 17.97 -5.23
C GLY A 140 -14.57 18.15 -6.05
N SER A 141 -14.49 18.86 -7.17
CA SER A 141 -15.60 19.06 -8.10
C SER A 141 -15.25 18.63 -9.52
N ILE A 142 -16.26 18.26 -10.31
CA ILE A 142 -16.08 17.95 -11.74
C ILE A 142 -15.47 19.14 -12.49
N GLY A 143 -15.90 20.36 -12.19
CA GLY A 143 -15.40 21.58 -12.82
C GLY A 143 -13.91 21.81 -12.57
N ASP A 144 -13.43 21.54 -11.35
CA ASP A 144 -12.00 21.66 -11.04
C ASP A 144 -11.21 20.56 -11.73
N GLN A 145 -11.71 19.32 -11.75
CA GLN A 145 -11.03 18.22 -12.43
C GLN A 145 -10.92 18.46 -13.94
N LYS A 146 -11.94 19.01 -14.61
CA LYS A 146 -11.85 19.42 -16.03
C LYS A 146 -10.75 20.46 -16.28
N LYS A 147 -10.44 21.31 -15.30
CA LYS A 147 -9.42 22.36 -15.42
C LYS A 147 -8.00 21.85 -15.11
N THR A 148 -7.86 20.97 -14.12
CA THR A 148 -6.54 20.67 -13.53
C THR A 148 -6.09 19.23 -13.73
N ASN A 149 -6.99 18.28 -13.98
CA ASN A 149 -6.64 16.87 -14.11
C ASN A 149 -6.24 16.58 -15.57
N TYR A 150 -5.01 16.11 -15.77
CA TYR A 150 -4.44 15.88 -17.10
C TYR A 150 -5.32 14.96 -17.96
N ALA A 151 -5.97 13.97 -17.34
CA ALA A 151 -6.84 12.99 -17.98
C ALA A 151 -8.14 13.58 -18.56
N LEU A 152 -8.55 14.78 -18.10
CA LEU A 152 -9.79 15.45 -18.51
C LEU A 152 -9.55 16.61 -19.48
N ARG A 153 -8.33 16.77 -20.02
CA ARG A 153 -8.03 17.75 -21.07
C ARG A 153 -9.00 17.59 -22.25
N ALA A 154 -9.67 18.68 -22.62
CA ALA A 154 -10.73 18.67 -23.63
C ALA A 154 -10.20 18.40 -25.05
N ASP A 155 -8.94 18.74 -25.31
CA ASP A 155 -8.22 18.58 -26.59
C ASP A 155 -7.41 17.30 -26.69
N MET A 156 -7.38 16.47 -25.64
CA MET A 156 -6.64 15.20 -25.62
C MET A 156 -7.36 14.11 -26.41
N SER A 157 -6.66 13.49 -27.34
CA SER A 157 -7.11 12.30 -28.07
C SER A 157 -7.01 11.02 -27.24
N LYS A 158 -7.69 9.95 -27.70
CA LYS A 158 -7.65 8.63 -27.04
C LYS A 158 -6.23 8.04 -27.02
N ASP A 159 -5.49 8.17 -28.12
CA ASP A 159 -4.13 7.62 -28.22
C ASP A 159 -3.15 8.36 -27.31
N GLU A 160 -3.26 9.69 -27.23
CA GLU A 160 -2.49 10.50 -26.27
C GLU A 160 -2.81 10.10 -24.82
N PHE A 161 -4.10 9.93 -24.50
CA PHE A 161 -4.51 9.46 -23.18
C PHE A 161 -3.90 8.10 -22.84
N VAL A 162 -4.02 7.11 -23.73
CA VAL A 162 -3.49 5.75 -23.51
C VAL A 162 -1.98 5.81 -23.28
N LYS A 163 -1.25 6.60 -24.06
CA LYS A 163 0.19 6.79 -23.86
C LYS A 163 0.50 7.42 -22.50
N GLU A 164 -0.11 8.55 -22.17
CA GLU A 164 0.16 9.30 -20.93
C GLU A 164 -0.27 8.53 -19.66
N VAL A 165 -1.42 7.84 -19.69
CA VAL A 165 -1.89 7.06 -18.53
C VAL A 165 -1.05 5.80 -18.30
N LEU A 166 -0.40 5.26 -19.33
CA LEU A 166 0.47 4.08 -19.17
C LEU A 166 1.93 4.41 -18.85
N ASP A 167 2.36 5.64 -19.13
CA ASP A 167 3.76 6.06 -18.97
C ASP A 167 4.24 6.07 -17.51
N GLY A 168 5.48 5.63 -17.25
CA GLY A 168 6.07 5.66 -15.91
C GLY A 168 5.34 4.86 -14.80
N MET A 169 4.42 3.95 -15.13
CA MET A 169 3.73 3.15 -14.11
C MET A 169 4.59 2.01 -13.58
N PRO A 170 4.81 1.91 -12.26
CA PRO A 170 5.43 0.73 -11.68
C PRO A 170 4.46 -0.47 -11.74
N PRO A 171 4.98 -1.70 -11.77
CA PRO A 171 4.17 -2.90 -11.61
C PRO A 171 3.26 -2.83 -10.38
N PRO A 172 2.05 -3.40 -10.42
CA PRO A 172 1.20 -3.43 -9.24
C PRO A 172 1.83 -4.27 -8.14
N PRO A 173 1.63 -3.92 -6.86
CA PRO A 173 2.05 -4.77 -5.76
C PRO A 173 1.47 -6.18 -5.91
N GLN A 174 2.29 -7.20 -5.64
CA GLN A 174 1.94 -8.61 -5.90
C GLN A 174 0.63 -9.06 -5.24
N TYR A 175 0.30 -8.49 -4.07
CA TYR A 175 -0.88 -8.87 -3.30
C TYR A 175 -2.20 -8.34 -3.90
N PHE A 176 -2.16 -7.37 -4.82
CA PHE A 176 -3.37 -6.79 -5.43
C PHE A 176 -4.20 -7.86 -6.14
N ALA A 177 -3.57 -8.70 -6.96
CA ALA A 177 -4.25 -9.78 -7.66
C ALA A 177 -4.87 -10.79 -6.69
N LYS A 178 -4.23 -11.01 -5.54
CA LYS A 178 -4.76 -11.91 -4.50
C LYS A 178 -5.93 -11.30 -3.75
N ASN A 179 -5.89 -10.01 -3.42
CA ASN A 179 -7.03 -9.33 -2.81
C ASN A 179 -8.21 -9.26 -3.75
N ALA A 180 -7.99 -9.00 -5.04
CA ALA A 180 -9.05 -9.06 -6.04
C ALA A 180 -9.65 -10.47 -6.14
N MET A 181 -8.84 -11.52 -6.07
CA MET A 181 -9.34 -12.90 -5.98
C MET A 181 -10.18 -13.12 -4.71
N LEU A 182 -9.69 -12.72 -3.53
CA LEU A 182 -10.44 -12.81 -2.27
C LEU A 182 -11.77 -12.04 -2.34
N ASN A 183 -11.77 -10.84 -2.93
CA ASN A 183 -12.98 -10.06 -3.14
C ASN A 183 -13.94 -10.75 -4.11
N LYS A 184 -13.44 -11.52 -5.10
CA LYS A 184 -14.26 -12.28 -6.05
C LYS A 184 -14.82 -13.57 -5.44
N THR A 185 -14.05 -14.27 -4.61
CA THR A 185 -14.39 -15.62 -4.13
C THR A 185 -14.93 -15.66 -2.70
N GLY A 186 -14.76 -14.58 -1.94
CA GLY A 186 -15.00 -14.55 -0.50
C GLY A 186 -13.74 -14.88 0.31
N TYR A 187 -13.84 -14.66 1.61
CA TYR A 187 -12.77 -14.75 2.61
C TYR A 187 -13.35 -15.19 3.96
N ASP A 188 -12.48 -15.57 4.91
CA ASP A 188 -12.90 -15.96 6.26
C ASP A 188 -13.48 -14.75 7.01
N ALA A 189 -14.54 -14.96 7.81
CA ALA A 189 -15.15 -13.88 8.56
C ALA A 189 -14.13 -13.20 9.49
N PHE A 190 -14.11 -11.88 9.51
CA PHE A 190 -13.12 -11.10 10.27
C PHE A 190 -13.10 -11.45 11.76
N GLU A 191 -14.25 -11.81 12.34
CA GLU A 191 -14.34 -12.24 13.74
C GLU A 191 -13.55 -13.52 14.04
N THR A 192 -13.44 -14.43 13.05
CA THR A 192 -12.62 -15.64 13.18
C THR A 192 -11.15 -15.28 13.19
N VAL A 193 -10.73 -14.40 12.28
CA VAL A 193 -9.35 -13.88 12.19
C VAL A 193 -8.94 -13.19 13.49
N LEU A 194 -9.84 -12.37 14.06
CA LEU A 194 -9.57 -11.68 15.31
C LEU A 194 -9.44 -12.65 16.49
N LYS A 195 -10.27 -13.71 16.54
CA LYS A 195 -10.21 -14.75 17.59
C LYS A 195 -8.92 -15.54 17.59
N THR A 196 -8.26 -15.73 16.44
CA THR A 196 -6.98 -16.44 16.35
C THR A 196 -5.79 -15.49 16.48
N GLY A 197 -5.88 -14.30 15.89
CA GLY A 197 -4.77 -13.35 15.84
C GLY A 197 -4.60 -12.50 17.10
N ASN A 198 -5.69 -12.19 17.80
CA ASN A 198 -5.65 -11.35 19.01
C ASN A 198 -5.56 -12.19 20.30
N VAL A 199 -4.69 -13.21 20.28
CA VAL A 199 -4.48 -14.12 21.41
C VAL A 199 -3.11 -13.86 22.05
N PRO A 200 -3.04 -13.58 23.37
CA PRO A 200 -1.76 -13.43 24.05
C PRO A 200 -1.06 -14.79 24.15
N LEU A 201 0.22 -14.83 23.78
CA LEU A 201 1.09 -15.99 23.85
C LEU A 201 2.14 -15.78 24.94
N SER A 202 2.34 -16.79 25.80
CA SER A 202 3.47 -16.78 26.72
C SER A 202 4.79 -16.77 25.95
N VAL A 203 5.90 -16.37 26.58
CA VAL A 203 7.23 -16.40 25.94
C VAL A 203 7.57 -17.80 25.40
N ALA A 204 7.21 -18.85 26.15
CA ALA A 204 7.47 -20.22 25.76
C ALA A 204 6.62 -20.65 24.56
N ASP A 205 5.32 -20.31 24.54
CA ASP A 205 4.44 -20.64 23.42
C ASP A 205 4.83 -19.86 22.16
N PHE A 206 5.20 -18.58 22.31
CA PHE A 206 5.64 -17.72 21.22
C PHE A 206 6.89 -18.29 20.54
N GLU A 207 7.91 -18.63 21.32
CA GLU A 207 9.15 -19.23 20.82
C GLU A 207 8.90 -20.61 20.19
N SER A 208 8.05 -21.43 20.80
CA SER A 208 7.65 -22.73 20.24
C SER A 208 6.97 -22.57 18.88
N ILE A 209 6.04 -21.61 18.73
CA ILE A 209 5.38 -21.34 17.45
C ILE A 209 6.38 -20.81 16.42
N ALA A 210 7.28 -19.90 16.80
CA ALA A 210 8.33 -19.38 15.93
C ALA A 210 9.19 -20.51 15.34
N ASN A 211 9.61 -21.46 16.19
CA ASN A 211 10.54 -22.53 15.82
C ASN A 211 9.87 -23.72 15.10
N HIS A 212 8.61 -24.03 15.40
CA HIS A 212 7.98 -25.27 14.93
C HIS A 212 6.91 -25.07 13.84
N LYS A 213 6.39 -23.86 13.66
CA LYS A 213 5.36 -23.58 12.66
C LYS A 213 5.85 -22.72 11.50
N GLU A 214 7.17 -22.52 11.39
CA GLU A 214 7.80 -21.62 10.42
C GLU A 214 7.11 -20.24 10.41
N ALA A 215 6.65 -19.81 11.59
CA ALA A 215 5.87 -18.60 11.73
C ALA A 215 6.79 -17.39 11.61
N LEU A 216 6.38 -16.42 10.80
CA LEU A 216 7.06 -15.15 10.70
C LEU A 216 6.85 -14.37 11.99
N VAL A 217 7.94 -14.07 12.68
CA VAL A 217 7.94 -13.11 13.79
C VAL A 217 7.91 -11.71 13.19
N LEU A 218 6.74 -11.08 13.23
CA LEU A 218 6.52 -9.73 12.70
C LEU A 218 6.51 -8.74 13.86
N ASP A 219 7.53 -7.89 13.92
CA ASP A 219 7.63 -6.82 14.90
C ASP A 219 7.01 -5.54 14.35
N VAL A 220 5.95 -5.09 15.01
CA VAL A 220 5.14 -3.94 14.57
C VAL A 220 5.28 -2.74 15.51
N ARG A 221 6.28 -2.76 16.40
CA ARG A 221 6.61 -1.66 17.31
C ARG A 221 7.10 -0.40 16.56
N PRO A 222 7.33 0.72 17.25
CA PRO A 222 8.05 1.86 16.67
C PRO A 222 9.47 1.48 16.22
N HIS A 223 9.92 2.03 15.09
CA HIS A 223 11.24 1.72 14.52
C HIS A 223 12.39 2.07 15.48
N ASP A 224 12.27 3.15 16.24
CA ASP A 224 13.26 3.61 17.23
C ASP A 224 13.31 2.75 18.50
N GLU A 225 12.27 1.95 18.76
CA GLU A 225 12.30 0.88 19.77
C GLU A 225 12.87 -0.42 19.19
N PHE A 226 12.52 -0.75 17.94
CA PHE A 226 13.02 -1.94 17.25
C PHE A 226 14.55 -1.94 17.21
N VAL A 227 15.17 -0.88 16.71
CA VAL A 227 16.64 -0.82 16.55
C VAL A 227 17.41 -1.04 17.86
N LYS A 228 16.82 -0.69 19.01
CA LYS A 228 17.44 -0.84 20.34
C LYS A 228 17.38 -2.28 20.88
N GLY A 229 16.56 -3.14 20.31
CA GLY A 229 16.38 -4.51 20.78
C GLY A 229 15.16 -5.20 20.18
N PHE A 230 15.39 -6.29 19.47
CA PHE A 230 14.36 -7.11 18.82
C PHE A 230 14.68 -8.61 18.93
N ILE A 231 13.69 -9.46 18.63
CA ILE A 231 13.87 -10.92 18.61
C ILE A 231 14.68 -11.29 17.36
N PRO A 232 15.78 -12.05 17.46
CA PRO A 232 16.55 -12.49 16.29
C PRO A 232 15.67 -13.08 15.18
N ASN A 233 16.01 -12.78 13.92
CA ASN A 233 15.26 -13.18 12.71
C ASN A 233 13.84 -12.62 12.58
N SER A 234 13.40 -11.73 13.48
CA SER A 234 12.13 -10.99 13.28
C SER A 234 12.25 -9.99 12.13
N ILE A 235 11.13 -9.80 11.43
CA ILE A 235 10.97 -8.78 10.40
C ILE A 235 10.24 -7.58 11.00
N PHE A 236 10.78 -6.39 10.80
CA PHE A 236 10.16 -5.15 11.23
C PHE A 236 9.23 -4.63 10.14
N ILE A 237 7.96 -4.38 10.48
CA ILE A 237 7.06 -3.52 9.72
C ILE A 237 6.15 -2.80 10.74
N GLY A 238 6.55 -1.60 11.18
CA GLY A 238 5.89 -0.88 12.28
C GLY A 238 4.49 -0.32 11.97
N LEU A 239 3.60 -0.29 12.98
CA LEU A 239 2.24 0.25 12.85
C LEU A 239 2.20 1.75 12.49
N ASN A 240 3.20 2.52 12.92
CA ASN A 240 3.26 3.97 12.73
C ASN A 240 3.64 4.40 11.30
N GLY A 241 3.79 3.45 10.38
CA GLY A 241 3.98 3.70 8.95
C GLY A 241 2.89 3.09 8.08
N GLN A 242 3.23 2.83 6.81
CA GLN A 242 2.36 2.18 5.82
C GLN A 242 2.31 0.66 6.04
N PHE A 243 2.00 0.22 7.27
CA PHE A 243 2.08 -1.17 7.73
C PHE A 243 1.47 -2.18 6.75
N ALA A 244 0.16 -2.09 6.51
CA ALA A 244 -0.57 -3.05 5.69
C ALA A 244 -0.08 -3.11 4.23
N PRO A 245 0.13 -1.96 3.54
CA PRO A 245 0.75 -1.99 2.21
C PRO A 245 2.13 -2.65 2.17
N TRP A 246 3.00 -2.40 3.16
CA TRP A 246 4.33 -3.03 3.21
C TRP A 246 4.28 -4.51 3.51
N VAL A 247 3.37 -4.97 4.38
CA VAL A 247 3.10 -6.40 4.56
C VAL A 247 2.67 -7.01 3.22
N GLY A 248 1.70 -6.38 2.55
CA GLY A 248 1.25 -6.78 1.21
C GLY A 248 2.37 -6.88 0.19
N ALA A 249 3.29 -5.91 0.16
CA ALA A 249 4.39 -5.88 -0.79
C ALA A 249 5.48 -6.91 -0.49
N LEU A 250 5.81 -7.14 0.79
CA LEU A 250 7.03 -7.84 1.19
C LEU A 250 6.83 -9.31 1.57
N ILE A 251 5.65 -9.67 2.08
CA ILE A 251 5.31 -11.05 2.45
C ILE A 251 4.62 -11.68 1.26
N THR A 252 5.22 -12.69 0.63
CA THR A 252 4.73 -13.18 -0.67
C THR A 252 3.64 -14.23 -0.56
N ASP A 253 3.34 -14.76 0.62
CA ASP A 253 2.26 -15.73 0.84
C ASP A 253 1.22 -15.15 1.82
N LEU A 254 -0.05 -15.10 1.41
CA LEU A 254 -1.15 -14.68 2.28
C LEU A 254 -1.45 -15.69 3.39
N LYS A 255 -1.04 -16.94 3.21
CA LYS A 255 -1.21 -18.01 4.19
C LYS A 255 0.00 -18.19 5.10
N GLN A 256 1.05 -17.37 4.95
CA GLN A 256 2.18 -17.35 5.88
C GLN A 256 1.68 -17.22 7.32
N PRO A 257 1.99 -18.18 8.22
CA PRO A 257 1.70 -18.02 9.63
C PRO A 257 2.48 -16.83 10.21
N ILE A 258 1.80 -15.95 10.96
CA ILE A 258 2.39 -14.75 11.56
C ILE A 258 2.14 -14.76 13.08
N ILE A 259 3.18 -14.45 13.85
CA ILE A 259 3.08 -14.10 15.27
C ILE A 259 3.66 -12.71 15.49
N LEU A 260 3.03 -11.93 16.37
CA LEU A 260 3.29 -10.50 16.46
C LEU A 260 4.06 -10.10 17.71
N VAL A 261 5.03 -9.21 17.55
CA VAL A 261 5.55 -8.37 18.64
C VAL A 261 4.91 -7.00 18.50
N VAL A 262 4.01 -6.66 19.42
CA VAL A 262 3.14 -5.48 19.35
C VAL A 262 3.40 -4.53 20.50
N PRO A 263 3.22 -3.21 20.31
CA PRO A 263 3.03 -2.29 21.42
C PRO A 263 1.83 -2.71 22.29
N GLU A 264 1.89 -2.36 23.57
CA GLU A 264 0.79 -2.63 24.50
C GLU A 264 -0.54 -2.03 23.99
N GLY A 265 -1.61 -2.82 24.03
CA GLY A 265 -2.95 -2.40 23.58
C GLY A 265 -3.12 -2.28 22.06
N LYS A 266 -2.14 -2.69 21.24
CA LYS A 266 -2.18 -2.55 19.78
C LYS A 266 -2.35 -3.86 18.99
N SER A 267 -2.54 -4.99 19.66
CA SER A 267 -2.72 -6.30 19.01
C SER A 267 -3.94 -6.34 18.08
N GLU A 268 -5.10 -5.86 18.53
CA GLU A 268 -6.32 -5.81 17.71
C GLU A 268 -6.14 -4.94 16.47
N GLU A 269 -5.48 -3.78 16.59
CA GLU A 269 -5.18 -2.91 15.45
C GLU A 269 -4.29 -3.62 14.42
N ALA A 270 -3.24 -4.30 14.89
CA ALA A 270 -2.32 -5.03 14.02
C ALA A 270 -3.02 -6.14 13.24
N VAL A 271 -3.80 -6.98 13.94
CA VAL A 271 -4.57 -8.08 13.32
C VAL A 271 -5.59 -7.52 12.31
N THR A 272 -6.30 -6.46 12.68
CA THR A 272 -7.27 -5.79 11.79
C THR A 272 -6.61 -5.30 10.51
N ARG A 273 -5.46 -4.64 10.62
CA ARG A 273 -4.75 -4.08 9.46
C ARG A 273 -4.12 -5.16 8.58
N LEU A 274 -3.69 -6.30 9.14
CA LEU A 274 -3.24 -7.47 8.36
C LEU A 274 -4.39 -8.09 7.58
N SER A 275 -5.55 -8.28 8.21
CA SER A 275 -6.74 -8.84 7.55
C SER A 275 -7.23 -7.96 6.40
N ARG A 276 -7.13 -6.63 6.53
CA ARG A 276 -7.46 -5.68 5.44
C ARG A 276 -6.65 -5.90 4.16
N VAL A 277 -5.48 -6.52 4.22
CA VAL A 277 -4.68 -6.90 3.04
C VAL A 277 -4.63 -8.41 2.80
N GLY A 278 -5.48 -9.19 3.50
CA GLY A 278 -5.70 -10.62 3.30
C GLY A 278 -4.76 -11.55 4.05
N TYR A 279 -4.02 -11.05 5.04
CA TYR A 279 -3.13 -11.85 5.89
C TYR A 279 -3.86 -12.30 7.14
N ASP A 280 -4.73 -13.28 6.96
CA ASP A 280 -5.64 -13.76 8.01
C ASP A 280 -5.01 -14.83 8.92
N ASN A 281 -3.85 -15.41 8.55
CA ASN A 281 -3.18 -16.46 9.32
C ASN A 281 -2.31 -15.91 10.47
N THR A 282 -2.85 -14.98 11.25
CA THR A 282 -2.21 -14.50 12.48
C THR A 282 -2.54 -15.45 13.64
N LEU A 283 -1.51 -15.93 14.34
CA LEU A 283 -1.61 -16.98 15.36
C LEU A 283 -1.56 -16.46 16.81
N GLY A 284 -1.34 -15.17 17.00
CA GLY A 284 -1.26 -14.52 18.33
C GLY A 284 -0.16 -13.47 18.41
N TYR A 285 0.02 -12.93 19.62
CA TYR A 285 1.04 -11.91 19.90
C TYR A 285 1.78 -12.20 21.21
N LEU A 286 3.01 -11.72 21.33
CA LEU A 286 3.85 -11.90 22.51
C LEU A 286 3.26 -11.16 23.72
N GLN A 287 2.79 -11.91 24.71
CA GLN A 287 2.27 -11.36 25.96
C GLN A 287 3.39 -10.67 26.75
N GLY A 288 3.19 -9.40 27.12
CA GLY A 288 4.19 -8.58 27.80
C GLY A 288 5.34 -8.10 26.89
N GLY A 289 5.25 -8.35 25.58
CA GLY A 289 6.17 -7.83 24.57
C GLY A 289 7.65 -8.13 24.84
N MET A 290 8.52 -7.22 24.38
CA MET A 290 9.96 -7.37 24.54
C MET A 290 10.44 -7.36 25.99
N ASP A 291 9.69 -6.77 26.92
CA ASP A 291 10.06 -6.75 28.33
C ASP A 291 9.92 -8.15 28.94
N ALA A 292 8.84 -8.86 28.64
CA ALA A 292 8.68 -10.26 29.03
C ALA A 292 9.75 -11.16 28.40
N TRP A 293 10.08 -10.93 27.12
CA TRP A 293 11.14 -11.65 26.41
C TRP A 293 12.51 -11.49 27.08
N LYS A 294 12.88 -10.24 27.41
CA LYS A 294 14.11 -9.91 28.12
C LYS A 294 14.13 -10.47 29.55
N ALA A 295 13.01 -10.37 30.27
CA ALA A 295 12.88 -10.91 31.63
C ALA A 295 13.08 -12.44 31.66
N ALA A 296 12.63 -13.13 30.61
CA ALA A 296 12.85 -14.55 30.40
C ALA A 296 14.27 -14.91 29.92
N ARG A 297 15.18 -13.91 29.82
CA ARG A 297 16.59 -14.05 29.39
C ARG A 297 16.73 -14.69 28.01
N LYS A 298 15.78 -14.41 27.12
CA LYS A 298 15.85 -14.83 25.72
C LYS A 298 16.81 -13.94 24.93
N GLU A 299 17.29 -14.45 23.80
CA GLU A 299 18.23 -13.75 22.93
C GLU A 299 17.60 -12.47 22.36
N VAL A 300 18.37 -11.39 22.34
CA VAL A 300 17.97 -10.09 21.79
C VAL A 300 19.07 -9.62 20.85
N ASP A 301 18.65 -9.15 19.68
CA ASP A 301 19.54 -8.54 18.70
C ASP A 301 19.25 -7.03 18.58
N THR A 302 20.18 -6.28 17.99
CA THR A 302 20.10 -4.82 17.83
C THR A 302 20.50 -4.40 16.41
N LEU A 303 20.08 -3.21 16.00
CA LEU A 303 20.50 -2.59 14.76
C LEU A 303 21.22 -1.29 15.11
N GLU A 304 22.46 -1.14 14.67
CA GLU A 304 23.16 0.13 14.81
C GLU A 304 22.39 1.21 14.03
N SER A 305 22.08 2.33 14.68
CA SER A 305 21.43 3.48 14.05
C SER A 305 22.22 4.73 14.42
N ILE A 306 22.69 5.45 13.41
CA ILE A 306 23.55 6.64 13.57
C ILE A 306 22.82 7.89 13.10
N SER A 307 23.22 9.05 13.65
CA SER A 307 22.71 10.33 13.21
C SER A 307 23.17 10.66 11.78
N ALA A 308 22.46 11.57 11.10
CA ALA A 308 22.88 12.06 9.78
C ALA A 308 24.25 12.76 9.83
N ASP A 309 24.60 13.45 10.93
CA ASP A 309 25.90 14.10 11.10
C ASP A 309 27.02 13.09 11.26
N GLU A 310 26.80 12.02 12.05
CA GLU A 310 27.76 10.93 12.17
C GLU A 310 27.93 10.20 10.84
N PHE A 311 26.82 9.93 10.13
CA PHE A 311 26.86 9.36 8.79
C PHE A 311 27.68 10.25 7.84
N ALA A 312 27.46 11.57 7.84
CA ALA A 312 28.22 12.50 7.02
C ALA A 312 29.71 12.49 7.36
N ASN A 313 30.06 12.44 8.65
CA ASN A 313 31.45 12.31 9.08
C ASN A 313 32.08 11.00 8.56
N ARG A 314 31.34 9.88 8.61
CA ARG A 314 31.81 8.59 8.07
C ARG A 314 32.06 8.68 6.55
N VAL A 315 31.13 9.26 5.79
CA VAL A 315 31.26 9.48 4.33
C VAL A 315 32.47 10.36 3.99
N ILE A 316 32.73 11.42 4.77
CA ILE A 316 33.86 12.32 4.54
C ILE A 316 35.20 11.64 4.92
N SER A 317 35.20 10.81 5.96
CA SER A 317 36.40 10.14 6.47
C SER A 317 36.90 9.00 5.59
N GLY A 318 36.06 8.46 4.71
CA GLY A 318 36.43 7.37 3.81
C GLY A 318 35.26 6.83 3.00
N GLU A 319 35.56 5.90 2.10
CA GLU A 319 34.57 5.25 1.26
C GLU A 319 33.71 4.27 2.09
N ILE A 320 32.41 4.54 2.19
CA ILE A 320 31.44 3.67 2.86
C ILE A 320 30.40 3.20 1.84
N ASN A 321 29.83 2.01 2.06
CA ASN A 321 28.73 1.53 1.20
C ASN A 321 27.42 2.15 1.69
N ILE A 322 26.74 2.86 0.80
CA ILE A 322 25.46 3.55 1.06
C ILE A 322 24.38 2.81 0.27
N LEU A 323 23.27 2.48 0.94
CA LEU A 323 22.12 1.84 0.31
C LEU A 323 20.88 2.73 0.46
N ASP A 324 20.39 3.28 -0.64
CA ASP A 324 19.15 4.02 -0.71
C ASP A 324 17.99 3.09 -1.08
N VAL A 325 17.05 2.89 -0.15
CA VAL A 325 15.86 2.03 -0.35
C VAL A 325 14.56 2.81 -0.60
N ARG A 326 14.66 4.08 -0.99
CA ARG A 326 13.49 4.88 -1.42
C ARG A 326 12.87 4.31 -2.70
N LYS A 327 11.72 4.85 -3.14
CA LYS A 327 11.18 4.50 -4.46
C LYS A 327 12.02 5.13 -5.57
N ASP A 328 12.01 4.52 -6.75
CA ASP A 328 12.77 4.99 -7.92
C ASP A 328 12.51 6.47 -8.23
N GLY A 329 11.26 6.92 -8.20
CA GLY A 329 10.91 8.33 -8.41
C GLY A 329 11.48 9.28 -7.35
N GLU A 330 11.63 8.83 -6.10
CA GLU A 330 12.29 9.64 -5.05
C GLU A 330 13.81 9.71 -5.26
N TYR A 331 14.42 8.61 -5.73
CA TYR A 331 15.86 8.52 -6.02
C TYR A 331 16.22 9.38 -7.23
N SER A 332 15.51 9.21 -8.34
CA SER A 332 15.68 10.00 -9.57
C SER A 332 15.46 11.49 -9.34
N ALA A 333 14.62 11.87 -8.37
CA ALA A 333 14.42 13.27 -8.03
C ALA A 333 15.68 13.93 -7.46
N SER A 334 16.40 13.24 -6.57
CA SER A 334 17.67 13.67 -5.97
C SER A 334 18.16 12.59 -5.00
N HIS A 335 19.46 12.29 -5.01
CA HIS A 335 20.11 11.29 -4.17
C HIS A 335 21.56 11.68 -3.85
N LEU A 336 22.24 10.88 -3.02
CA LEU A 336 23.69 11.00 -2.77
C LEU A 336 24.45 10.41 -3.97
N GLU A 337 25.48 11.11 -4.48
CA GLU A 337 26.19 10.73 -5.72
C GLU A 337 26.73 9.28 -5.74
N ASN A 338 27.13 8.74 -4.58
CA ASN A 338 27.73 7.41 -4.45
C ASN A 338 26.81 6.37 -3.78
N ALA A 339 25.49 6.55 -3.82
CA ALA A 339 24.54 5.59 -3.25
C ALA A 339 24.23 4.45 -4.22
N GLN A 340 24.35 3.20 -3.75
CA GLN A 340 23.69 2.06 -4.40
C GLN A 340 22.18 2.16 -4.16
N HIS A 341 21.38 1.79 -5.15
CA HIS A 341 19.92 1.92 -5.06
C HIS A 341 19.19 0.67 -5.53
N PHE A 342 18.22 0.26 -4.73
CA PHE A 342 17.02 -0.45 -5.19
C PHE A 342 15.86 -0.13 -4.26
N ALA A 343 14.65 0.04 -4.79
CA ALA A 343 13.49 0.27 -3.94
C ALA A 343 13.17 -0.92 -3.03
N LEU A 344 12.72 -0.64 -1.80
CA LEU A 344 12.36 -1.66 -0.81
C LEU A 344 11.38 -2.71 -1.37
N ASP A 345 10.43 -2.29 -2.22
CA ASP A 345 9.46 -3.19 -2.87
C ASP A 345 10.13 -4.32 -3.68
N PHE A 346 11.37 -4.12 -4.15
CA PHE A 346 12.14 -5.07 -4.95
C PHE A 346 13.27 -5.76 -4.18
N ILE A 347 13.32 -5.63 -2.85
CA ILE A 347 14.39 -6.18 -2.01
C ILE A 347 14.60 -7.68 -2.23
N ASN A 348 13.52 -8.46 -2.40
CA ASN A 348 13.59 -9.90 -2.62
C ASN A 348 14.27 -10.28 -3.94
N ASN A 349 14.20 -9.40 -4.94
CA ASN A 349 14.77 -9.63 -6.27
C ASN A 349 16.21 -9.09 -6.38
N ASN A 350 16.54 -8.07 -5.60
CA ASN A 350 17.78 -7.30 -5.75
C ASN A 350 18.81 -7.53 -4.65
N MET A 351 18.49 -8.32 -3.63
CA MET A 351 19.41 -8.59 -2.51
C MET A 351 20.72 -9.28 -2.93
N ASN A 352 20.71 -10.02 -4.03
CA ASN A 352 21.91 -10.62 -4.62
C ASN A 352 22.93 -9.60 -5.15
N GLN A 353 22.53 -8.33 -5.28
CA GLN A 353 23.42 -7.22 -5.64
C GLN A 353 24.25 -6.71 -4.46
N LEU A 354 24.02 -7.24 -3.24
CA LEU A 354 24.71 -6.85 -2.03
C LEU A 354 25.72 -7.93 -1.59
N ASP A 355 26.87 -7.49 -1.10
CA ASP A 355 27.91 -8.36 -0.53
C ASP A 355 27.76 -8.45 0.99
N LYS A 356 27.48 -9.65 1.51
CA LYS A 356 27.27 -9.88 2.95
C LYS A 356 28.46 -9.49 3.83
N ASN A 357 29.66 -9.40 3.27
CA ASN A 357 30.88 -9.04 4.01
C ASN A 357 31.10 -7.53 4.12
N LYS A 358 30.33 -6.71 3.39
CA LYS A 358 30.44 -5.26 3.42
C LYS A 358 29.51 -4.67 4.48
N THR A 359 29.95 -3.56 5.08
CA THR A 359 29.07 -2.74 5.93
C THR A 359 28.25 -1.79 5.06
N TYR A 360 26.92 -1.87 5.17
CA TYR A 360 25.98 -1.00 4.46
C TYR A 360 25.31 -0.01 5.41
N HIS A 361 25.33 1.26 5.01
CA HIS A 361 24.61 2.36 5.66
C HIS A 361 23.31 2.59 4.89
N ILE A 362 22.20 2.14 5.46
CA ILE A 362 20.91 2.07 4.80
C ILE A 362 20.09 3.29 5.18
N HIS A 363 19.53 3.97 4.18
CA HIS A 363 18.59 5.06 4.41
C HIS A 363 17.37 4.97 3.49
N CYS A 364 16.29 5.57 3.93
CA CYS A 364 15.12 5.85 3.08
C CYS A 364 14.80 7.35 3.17
N ALA A 365 13.55 7.80 2.98
CA ALA A 365 13.22 9.21 3.18
C ALA A 365 13.29 9.67 4.65
N GLY A 366 12.95 8.80 5.60
CA GLY A 366 12.72 9.19 7.00
C GLY A 366 13.00 8.12 8.06
N GLY A 367 13.74 7.06 7.75
CA GLY A 367 14.10 5.97 8.68
C GLY A 367 13.18 4.73 8.66
N TYR A 368 11.86 4.91 8.43
CA TYR A 368 10.92 3.77 8.52
C TYR A 368 11.24 2.61 7.55
N ARG A 369 11.45 2.89 6.26
CA ARG A 369 11.71 1.86 5.23
C ARG A 369 13.13 1.28 5.31
N SER A 370 14.10 2.05 5.80
CA SER A 370 15.47 1.55 5.99
C SER A 370 15.53 0.52 7.11
N VAL A 371 14.77 0.70 8.20
CA VAL A 371 14.67 -0.31 9.26
C VAL A 371 13.95 -1.57 8.77
N ILE A 372 12.92 -1.46 7.92
CA ILE A 372 12.31 -2.63 7.27
C ILE A 372 13.35 -3.39 6.45
N ALA A 373 14.04 -2.69 5.53
CA ALA A 373 15.08 -3.28 4.69
C ALA A 373 16.18 -3.96 5.52
N ALA A 374 16.65 -3.28 6.57
CA ALA A 374 17.68 -3.78 7.46
C ALA A 374 17.23 -5.05 8.20
N SER A 375 15.99 -5.11 8.70
CA SER A 375 15.46 -6.31 9.36
C SER A 375 15.40 -7.52 8.41
N ILE A 376 14.97 -7.31 7.16
CA ILE A 376 14.92 -8.38 6.14
C ILE A 376 16.32 -8.85 5.76
N LEU A 377 17.25 -7.93 5.53
CA LEU A 377 18.65 -8.25 5.23
C LEU A 377 19.28 -9.02 6.40
N LYS A 378 19.07 -8.56 7.63
CA LYS A 378 19.62 -9.18 8.83
C LYS A 378 19.09 -10.59 9.05
N ALA A 379 17.79 -10.81 8.89
CA ALA A 379 17.18 -12.15 8.91
C ALA A 379 17.70 -13.08 7.80
N ARG A 380 18.38 -12.55 6.77
CA ARG A 380 19.01 -13.30 5.67
C ARG A 380 20.54 -13.36 5.78
N GLY A 381 21.09 -13.01 6.94
CA GLY A 381 22.51 -13.15 7.27
C GLY A 381 23.40 -11.98 6.84
N PHE A 382 22.83 -10.80 6.58
CA PHE A 382 23.60 -9.56 6.47
C PHE A 382 23.82 -8.98 7.87
N ASN A 383 25.00 -9.18 8.44
CA ASN A 383 25.27 -8.82 9.84
C ASN A 383 25.84 -7.40 10.01
N HIS A 384 26.32 -6.77 8.94
CA HIS A 384 26.99 -5.48 8.96
C HIS A 384 26.09 -4.39 8.36
N LEU A 385 25.04 -4.03 9.09
CA LEU A 385 24.03 -3.05 8.67
C LEU A 385 23.94 -1.90 9.67
N VAL A 386 23.91 -0.69 9.16
CA VAL A 386 23.75 0.54 9.94
C VAL A 386 22.59 1.33 9.36
N ASP A 387 21.57 1.62 10.16
CA ASP A 387 20.48 2.53 9.78
C ASP A 387 20.93 4.00 9.93
N VAL A 388 20.53 4.86 9.00
CA VAL A 388 20.74 6.31 9.11
C VAL A 388 19.46 6.97 9.61
N ALA A 389 19.47 7.37 10.89
CA ALA A 389 18.31 7.95 11.57
C ALA A 389 17.84 9.24 10.86
N GLY A 390 16.52 9.35 10.67
CA GLY A 390 15.89 10.47 9.95
C GLY A 390 16.06 10.41 8.43
N GLY A 391 16.81 9.44 7.90
CA GLY A 391 16.95 9.16 6.47
C GLY A 391 17.39 10.37 5.64
N PHE A 392 16.99 10.38 4.37
CA PHE A 392 17.34 11.41 3.38
C PHE A 392 16.86 12.80 3.80
N GLY A 393 15.74 12.90 4.52
CA GLY A 393 15.27 14.18 5.06
C GLY A 393 16.23 14.81 6.08
N ALA A 394 16.96 14.00 6.84
CA ALA A 394 18.02 14.46 7.73
C ALA A 394 19.36 14.63 6.99
N ILE A 395 19.71 13.70 6.10
CA ILE A 395 20.94 13.75 5.28
C ILE A 395 21.00 15.04 4.46
N LYS A 396 19.88 15.50 3.89
CA LYS A 396 19.77 16.75 3.12
C LYS A 396 20.15 18.02 3.91
N LYS A 397 20.24 17.94 5.23
CA LYS A 397 20.64 19.05 6.11
C LYS A 397 22.13 19.04 6.43
N THR A 398 22.86 18.04 5.96
CA THR A 398 24.32 17.91 6.10
C THR A 398 25.03 18.57 4.92
N ASN A 399 26.37 18.54 4.93
CA ASN A 399 27.21 19.08 3.85
C ASN A 399 27.57 18.04 2.77
N LEU A 400 26.91 16.88 2.75
CA LEU A 400 27.19 15.86 1.74
C LEU A 400 26.71 16.30 0.35
N PRO A 401 27.48 16.01 -0.72
CA PRO A 401 27.07 16.32 -2.08
C PRO A 401 25.85 15.48 -2.47
N LEU A 402 24.89 16.15 -3.10
CA LEU A 402 23.67 15.57 -3.64
C LEU A 402 23.62 15.81 -5.14
N THR A 403 22.99 14.91 -5.88
CA THR A 403 22.67 15.17 -7.28
C THR A 403 21.68 16.33 -7.41
N ASP A 404 21.78 17.05 -8.52
CA ASP A 404 20.83 18.11 -8.88
C ASP A 404 19.39 17.60 -8.82
N PHE A 405 18.49 18.45 -8.31
CA PHE A 405 17.09 18.09 -8.21
C PHE A 405 16.43 18.11 -9.58
N VAL A 406 15.84 16.99 -9.98
CA VAL A 406 15.03 16.87 -11.20
C VAL A 406 13.59 16.55 -10.81
N CYS A 407 12.62 17.24 -11.38
CA CYS A 407 11.22 16.95 -11.08
C CYS A 407 10.85 15.57 -11.68
N PRO A 408 10.36 14.59 -10.90
CA PRO A 408 10.05 13.26 -11.44
C PRO A 408 9.00 13.27 -12.55
N SER A 409 8.12 14.28 -12.57
CA SER A 409 7.14 14.47 -13.64
C SER A 409 7.72 15.05 -14.95
N THR A 410 9.02 15.33 -14.99
CA THR A 410 9.74 15.87 -16.15
C THR A 410 10.82 14.92 -16.70
N LEU A 411 10.99 13.77 -16.05
CA LEU A 411 11.75 12.61 -16.52
C LEU A 411 10.78 11.64 -17.18
#